data_AF-A0A3A0AE29-F1
#
_entry.id   AF-A0A3A0AE29-F1
#
_cell.length_a   1.000
_cell.length_b   1.000
_cell.length_c   1.000
_cell.angle_alpha   90.00
_cell.angle_beta   90.00
_cell.angle_gamma   90.00
#
_symmetry.space_group_name_H-M   'P 1'
#
loop_
_entity.id
_entity.type
_entity.pdbx_description
1 polymer ?
#
loop_
_entity_poly.entity_id
_entity_poly.type
_entity_poly.pdbx_seq_one_letter_code
_entity_poly.pdbx_strand_id
1 'polypeptide(L)'
;RMVERVSLPGERRDYYRVPPDFWERWLEDSVNKIAEFRKMAARGLALLDDEPPERRQRLQTMHDVYLLLEEAYPRLVQQWKQQRSADS
;
A
#
# COMPACT_ATOMS: atom_id res chain seq x y z
N ARG A 1 2.51 -7.28 14.90
CA ARG A 1 3.82 -7.38 15.58
C ARG A 1 4.79 -7.96 14.58
N MET A 2 5.85 -7.23 14.24
CA MET A 2 6.76 -7.53 13.14
C MET A 2 7.93 -8.35 13.69
N VAL A 3 8.16 -9.54 13.12
CA VAL A 3 9.28 -10.47 13.37
C VAL A 3 9.17 -11.35 14.64
N GLU A 4 9.00 -12.66 14.45
CA GLU A 4 9.24 -13.69 15.47
C GLU A 4 10.71 -14.12 15.43
N ARG A 5 11.40 -14.03 16.57
CA ARG A 5 12.83 -14.32 16.70
C ARG A 5 13.04 -15.82 16.93
N VAL A 6 13.42 -16.57 15.89
CA VAL A 6 13.87 -17.97 16.03
C VAL A 6 15.38 -17.98 16.21
N SER A 7 15.86 -18.13 17.44
CA SER A 7 17.29 -18.29 17.72
C SER A 7 17.67 -19.77 17.56
N LEU A 8 18.32 -20.14 16.46
CA LEU A 8 19.02 -21.43 16.36
C LEU A 8 20.41 -21.30 17.02
N PRO A 9 20.83 -22.24 17.89
CA PRO A 9 22.18 -22.23 18.46
C PRO A 9 23.20 -22.56 17.36
N GLY A 10 24.09 -21.63 17.03
CA GLY A 10 25.32 -21.92 16.26
C GLY A 10 25.53 -21.13 14.97
N GLU A 11 24.51 -20.49 14.40
CA GLU A 11 24.68 -19.60 13.24
C GLU A 11 24.27 -18.16 13.59
N ARG A 12 25.25 -17.25 13.55
CA ARG A 12 25.00 -15.80 13.57
C ARG A 12 24.49 -15.32 12.20
N ARG A 13 23.35 -15.84 11.76
CA ARG A 13 22.61 -15.29 10.64
C ARG A 13 21.18 -15.07 11.08
N ASP A 14 20.81 -13.81 11.18
CA ASP A 14 19.43 -13.39 11.43
C ASP A 14 18.58 -13.75 10.21
N TYR A 15 17.96 -14.92 10.23
CA TYR A 15 16.97 -15.29 9.24
C TYR A 15 15.66 -14.57 9.56
N TYR A 16 15.47 -13.39 8.96
CA TYR A 16 14.17 -12.72 8.92
C TYR A 16 13.22 -13.53 8.04
N ARG A 17 12.52 -14.52 8.61
CA ARG A 17 11.45 -15.20 7.88
C ARG A 17 10.20 -14.32 7.95
N VAL A 18 9.87 -13.69 6.84
CA VAL A 18 8.58 -13.04 6.65
C VAL A 18 7.50 -14.12 6.80
N PRO A 19 6.56 -13.99 7.75
CA PRO A 19 5.46 -14.95 7.89
C PRO A 19 4.74 -15.13 6.55
N PRO A 20 4.29 -16.34 6.19
CA PRO A 20 3.66 -16.57 4.89
C PRO A 20 2.44 -15.68 4.64
N ASP A 21 1.71 -15.32 5.70
CA ASP A 21 0.53 -14.45 5.68
C ASP A 21 0.85 -12.95 5.78
N PHE A 22 2.11 -12.56 6.04
CA PHE A 22 2.50 -11.17 6.17
C PHE A 22 2.23 -10.38 4.89
N TRP A 23 2.55 -10.97 3.73
CA TRP A 23 2.35 -10.30 2.44
C TRP A 23 0.88 -10.09 2.12
N GLU A 24 0.01 -11.05 2.45
CA GLU A 24 -1.44 -10.92 2.25
C GLU A 24 -2.02 -9.80 3.12
N ARG A 25 -1.68 -9.79 4.42
CA ARG A 25 -2.12 -8.72 5.33
C ARG A 25 -1.60 -7.35 4.89
N TRP A 26 -0.35 -7.28 4.44
CA TRP A 26 0.24 -6.03 3.96
C TRP A 26 -0.45 -5.50 2.70
N LEU A 27 -0.78 -6.40 1.75
CA LEU A 27 -1.53 -6.04 0.54
C LEU A 27 -2.92 -5.53 0.90
N GLU A 28 -3.62 -6.17 1.84
CA GLU A 28 -4.95 -5.75 2.30
C GLU A 28 -4.90 -4.38 3.01
N ASP A 29 -3.93 -4.16 3.90
CA ASP A 29 -3.73 -2.88 4.58
C ASP A 29 -3.37 -1.74 3.61
N SER A 30 -2.69 -2.06 2.51
CA SER A 30 -2.23 -1.06 1.54
C SER A 30 -3.38 -0.42 0.77
N VAL A 31 -4.43 -1.18 0.45
CA VAL A 31 -5.65 -0.65 -0.19
C VAL A 31 -6.29 0.44 0.68
N ASN A 32 -6.42 0.18 1.97
CA ASN A 32 -7.01 1.13 2.91
C ASN A 32 -6.19 2.43 2.97
N LYS A 33 -4.86 2.31 3.04
CA LYS A 33 -3.97 3.48 3.06
C LYS A 33 -4.05 4.31 1.78
N ILE A 34 -4.06 3.67 0.61
CA ILE A 34 -4.22 4.34 -0.69
C ILE A 34 -5.52 5.17 -0.71
N ALA A 35 -6.63 4.58 -0.27
CA ALA A 35 -7.92 5.25 -0.20
C ALA A 35 -7.91 6.43 0.79
N GLU A 36 -7.26 6.29 1.95
CA GLU A 36 -7.11 7.39 2.92
C GLU A 36 -6.32 8.56 2.34
N PHE A 37 -5.19 8.31 1.67
CA PHE A 37 -4.40 9.37 1.03
C PHE A 37 -5.18 10.09 -0.06
N ARG A 38 -5.93 9.36 -0.90
CA ARG A 38 -6.81 9.98 -1.91
C ARG A 38 -7.85 10.88 -1.26
N LYS A 39 -8.53 10.41 -0.20
CA LYS A 39 -9.56 11.19 0.51
C LYS A 39 -8.97 12.44 1.16
N MET A 40 -7.76 12.35 1.72
CA MET A 40 -7.07 13.53 2.26
C MET A 40 -6.72 14.54 1.17
N ALA A 41 -6.20 14.08 0.04
CA ALA A 41 -5.88 14.96 -1.08
C ALA A 41 -7.14 15.64 -1.66
N ALA A 42 -8.24 14.90 -1.80
CA ALA A 42 -9.53 15.45 -2.24
C ALA A 42 -10.06 16.53 -1.28
N ARG A 43 -9.97 16.31 0.04
CA ARG A 43 -10.34 17.33 1.04
C ARG A 43 -9.47 18.57 0.94
N GLY A 44 -8.16 18.40 0.79
CA GLY A 44 -7.25 19.54 0.64
C GLY A 44 -7.51 20.32 -0.65
N LEU A 45 -7.86 19.64 -1.76
CA LEU A 45 -8.24 20.30 -3.01
C LEU A 45 -9.53 21.12 -2.86
N ALA A 46 -10.51 20.62 -2.10
CA ALA A 46 -11.74 21.36 -1.82
C ALA A 46 -11.49 22.62 -0.97
N LEU A 47 -10.48 22.60 -0.09
CA LEU A 47 -10.09 23.79 0.69
C LEU A 47 -9.35 24.84 -0.14
N LEU A 48 -8.80 24.45 -1.29
CA LEU A 48 -8.05 25.33 -2.19
C LEU A 48 -8.87 25.71 -3.42
N ASP A 49 -10.19 25.56 -3.41
CA ASP A 49 -11.00 25.70 -4.63
C ASP A 49 -10.94 27.13 -5.21
N ASP A 50 -10.86 28.12 -4.32
CA ASP A 50 -10.74 29.55 -4.66
C ASP A 50 -9.28 30.04 -4.83
N GLU A 51 -8.29 29.17 -4.63
CA GLU A 51 -6.88 29.52 -4.74
C GLU A 51 -6.37 29.42 -6.19
N PRO A 52 -5.31 30.17 -6.54
CA PRO A 52 -4.70 30.09 -7.87
C PRO A 52 -4.32 28.65 -8.24
N PRO A 53 -4.49 28.24 -9.53
CA PRO A 53 -4.25 26.86 -9.97
C PRO A 53 -2.87 26.31 -9.61
N GLU A 54 -1.84 27.17 -9.55
CA GLU A 54 -0.47 26.79 -9.21
C GLU A 54 -0.36 26.21 -7.79
N ARG A 55 -1.21 26.69 -6.86
CA ARG A 55 -1.24 26.18 -5.47
C ARG A 55 -1.92 24.81 -5.36
N ARG A 56 -2.82 24.48 -6.30
CA ARG A 56 -3.56 23.21 -6.33
C ARG A 56 -2.79 22.10 -7.05
N GLN A 57 -1.91 22.45 -7.99
CA GLN A 57 -1.34 21.50 -8.95
C GLN A 57 -0.61 20.31 -8.30
N ARG A 58 0.24 20.55 -7.29
CA ARG A 58 0.96 19.47 -6.59
C ARG A 58 0.00 18.50 -5.89
N LEU A 59 -1.06 19.02 -5.28
CA LEU A 59 -2.04 18.20 -4.58
C LEU A 59 -2.95 17.46 -5.55
N GLN A 60 -3.25 18.06 -6.70
CA GLN A 60 -3.97 17.42 -7.79
C GLN A 60 -3.18 16.23 -8.34
N THR A 61 -1.90 16.41 -8.63
CA THR A 61 -1.04 15.30 -9.07
C THR A 61 -1.01 14.16 -8.04
N MET A 62 -0.90 14.47 -6.75
CA MET A 62 -0.97 13.47 -5.69
C MET A 62 -2.31 12.73 -5.71
N HIS A 63 -3.43 13.45 -5.76
CA HIS A 63 -4.78 12.88 -5.82
C HIS A 63 -4.91 11.90 -7.00
N ASP A 64 -4.48 12.31 -8.19
CA ASP A 64 -4.63 11.53 -9.42
C ASP A 64 -3.78 10.26 -9.40
N VAL A 65 -2.58 10.32 -8.82
CA VAL A 65 -1.74 9.13 -8.59
C VAL A 65 -2.43 8.15 -7.64
N TYR A 66 -2.98 8.62 -6.51
CA TYR A 66 -3.66 7.73 -5.57
C TYR A 66 -4.96 7.16 -6.14
N LEU A 67 -5.66 7.89 -6.99
CA LEU A 67 -6.83 7.38 -7.72
C LEU A 67 -6.44 6.23 -8.67
N LEU A 68 -5.39 6.43 -9.48
CA LEU A 68 -4.86 5.38 -10.36
C LEU A 68 -4.47 4.13 -9.57
N LEU A 69 -3.79 4.31 -8.44
CA LEU A 69 -3.39 3.20 -7.57
C LEU A 69 -4.61 2.49 -7.00
N GLU A 70 -5.62 3.20 -6.49
CA GLU A 70 -6.84 2.60 -5.93
C GLU A 70 -7.56 1.70 -6.95
N GLU A 71 -7.57 2.10 -8.22
CA GLU A 71 -8.17 1.31 -9.31
C GLU A 71 -7.32 0.12 -9.74
N ALA A 72 -5.99 0.26 -9.75
CA ALA A 72 -5.07 -0.78 -10.22
C ALA A 72 -4.79 -1.85 -9.16
N TYR A 73 -4.72 -1.45 -7.89
CA TYR A 73 -4.26 -2.31 -6.79
C TYR A 73 -5.08 -3.59 -6.60
N PRO A 74 -6.43 -3.57 -6.64
CA PRO A 74 -7.23 -4.79 -6.49
C PRO A 74 -6.90 -5.86 -7.55
N ARG A 75 -6.60 -5.43 -8.78
CA ARG A 75 -6.20 -6.35 -9.87
C ARG A 75 -4.86 -6.99 -9.57
N LEU A 76 -3.89 -6.21 -9.07
CA LEU A 76 -2.57 -6.73 -8.69
C LEU A 76 -2.68 -7.75 -7.55
N VAL A 77 -3.50 -7.47 -6.53
CA VAL A 77 -3.73 -8.39 -5.41
C VAL A 77 -4.40 -9.68 -5.88
N GLN A 78 -5.38 -9.59 -6.78
CA GLN A 78 -6.03 -10.76 -7.34
C GLN A 78 -5.06 -11.63 -8.15
N GLN A 79 -4.23 -11.03 -8.99
CA GLN A 79 -3.19 -11.73 -9.76
C GLN A 79 -2.20 -12.47 -8.86
N TRP A 80 -1.77 -11.81 -7.78
CA TRP A 80 -0.90 -12.44 -6.79
C TRP A 80 -1.56 -13.66 -6.11
N LYS A 81 -2.83 -13.52 -5.69
CA LYS A 81 -3.59 -14.63 -5.09
C LYS A 81 -3.72 -15.81 -6.06
N GLN A 82 -3.97 -15.54 -7.35
CA GLN A 82 -4.06 -16.57 -8.37
C GLN A 82 -2.74 -17.33 -8.58
N GLN A 83 -1.60 -16.64 -8.59
CA GLN A 83 -0.28 -17.28 -8.71
C GLN A 83 0.01 -18.22 -7.53
N ARG A 84 -0.30 -17.80 -6.30
CA ARG A 84 -0.09 -18.64 -5.11
C ARG A 84 -0.98 -19.88 -5.07
N SER A 85 -2.22 -19.77 -5.53
CA SER A 85 -3.15 -20.90 -5.60
C SER A 85 -2.78 -21.90 -6.71
N ALA A 86 -2.03 -21.48 -7.73
CA ALA A 86 -1.56 -22.37 -8.80
C ALA A 86 -0.29 -23.15 -8.44
N ASP A 87 0.50 -22.63 -7.49
CA ASP A 87 1.74 -23.24 -6.99
C ASP A 87 1.53 -24.16 -5.75
N SER A 88 0.29 -24.33 -5.28
CA SER A 88 -0.09 -25.16 -4.12
C SER A 88 -0.91 -26.37 -4.53
#